data_AF-A0A1S3DSQ7-F1
#
_entry.id   AF-A0A1S3DSQ7-F1
#
_cell.length_a   1.000
_cell.length_b   1.000
_cell.length_c   1.000
_cell.angle_alpha   90.00
_cell.angle_beta   90.00
_cell.angle_gamma   90.00
#
_symmetry.space_group_name_H-M   'P 1'
#
loop_
_entity.id
_entity.type
_entity.pdbx_description
1 polymer ?
#
loop_
_entity_poly.entity_id
_entity_poly.type
_entity_poly.pdbx_seq_one_letter_code
_entity_poly.pdbx_strand_id
1 'polypeptide(L)'
;MEEYAREPCPWRIVDDCGGAFTMGLIGGALFHGIKGFRNAPSGMNRRFLGMTTTIKQKSPILAGNFAVWGAMFSTIDCSLVYVRKKEDPWNSIISGAATGGILAARNGVPAMAGSALIGGKLK
;
A
#
# COMPACT_ATOMS: atom_id res chain seq x y z
N MET A 1 -10.57 -8.86 28.98
CA MET A 1 -9.10 -9.02 29.00
C MET A 1 -8.70 -9.86 27.80
N GLU A 2 -8.77 -9.30 26.59
CA GLU A 2 -8.07 -9.82 25.41
C GLU A 2 -7.00 -8.79 25.04
N GLU A 3 -6.04 -8.66 25.94
CA GLU A 3 -4.83 -7.85 25.77
C GLU A 3 -3.72 -8.81 25.28
N TYR A 4 -3.96 -9.43 24.12
CA TYR A 4 -3.02 -10.36 23.50
C TYR A 4 -3.34 -10.52 22.00
N ALA A 5 -2.81 -9.62 21.15
CA ALA A 5 -2.57 -9.86 19.71
C ALA A 5 -2.06 -8.64 18.93
N ARG A 6 -1.74 -7.50 19.58
CA ARG A 6 -1.15 -6.35 18.87
C ARG A 6 0.35 -6.34 19.07
N GLU A 7 1.12 -6.59 18.01
CA GLU A 7 2.57 -6.46 18.08
C GLU A 7 2.97 -5.04 18.49
N PRO A 8 3.96 -4.87 19.39
CA PRO A 8 4.41 -3.55 19.81
C PRO A 8 4.95 -2.76 18.61
N CYS A 9 4.63 -1.47 18.53
CA CYS A 9 5.32 -0.56 17.61
C CYS A 9 6.81 -0.53 18.04
N PRO A 10 7.79 -0.75 17.14
CA PRO A 10 7.73 -0.59 15.69
C PRO A 10 7.49 -1.88 14.88
N TRP A 11 7.36 -3.04 15.51
CA TRP A 11 7.31 -4.33 14.82
C TRP A 11 6.11 -4.45 13.89
N ARG A 12 4.96 -3.95 14.33
CA ARG A 12 3.76 -3.83 13.50
C ARG A 12 3.98 -3.03 12.20
N ILE A 13 4.79 -1.97 12.23
CA ILE A 13 5.06 -1.16 11.04
C ILE A 13 5.87 -1.97 10.02
N VAL A 14 6.82 -2.76 10.51
CA VAL A 14 7.65 -3.63 9.66
C VAL A 14 6.82 -4.75 9.06
N ASP A 15 5.98 -5.39 9.86
CA ASP A 15 5.07 -6.46 9.40
C ASP A 15 4.05 -5.95 8.37
N ASP A 16 3.39 -4.82 8.65
CA ASP A 16 2.43 -4.20 7.73
C ASP A 16 3.10 -3.72 6.42
N CYS A 17 4.34 -3.19 6.51
CA CYS A 17 5.13 -2.80 5.35
C CYS A 17 5.50 -4.02 4.49
N GLY A 18 5.99 -5.09 5.10
CA GLY A 18 6.37 -6.33 4.43
C GLY A 18 5.16 -7.06 3.82
N GLY A 19 4.05 -7.14 4.55
CA GLY A 19 2.79 -7.69 4.07
C GLY A 19 2.25 -6.90 2.88
N ALA A 20 2.22 -5.57 2.95
CA ALA A 20 1.78 -4.74 1.82
C ALA A 20 2.73 -4.84 0.61
N PHE A 21 4.04 -4.91 0.85
CA PHE A 21 5.03 -5.08 -0.22
C PHE A 21 4.86 -6.41 -0.96
N THR A 22 4.71 -7.52 -0.23
CA THR A 22 4.53 -8.86 -0.82
C THR A 22 3.22 -8.95 -1.61
N MET A 23 2.13 -8.40 -1.07
CA MET A 23 0.84 -8.31 -1.79
C MET A 23 0.98 -7.50 -3.08
N GLY A 24 1.66 -6.35 -3.02
CA GLY A 24 1.91 -5.50 -4.18
C GLY A 24 2.83 -6.15 -5.23
N LEU A 25 3.83 -6.94 -4.80
CA LEU A 25 4.70 -7.69 -5.70
C LEU A 25 3.94 -8.80 -6.43
N ILE A 26 3.13 -9.57 -5.72
CA ILE A 26 2.35 -10.68 -6.30
C ILE A 26 1.30 -10.11 -7.26
N GLY A 27 0.51 -9.14 -6.81
CA GLY A 27 -0.50 -8.48 -7.65
C GLY A 27 0.11 -7.76 -8.85
N GLY A 28 1.22 -7.06 -8.64
CA GLY A 28 1.98 -6.38 -9.68
C GLY A 28 2.57 -7.33 -10.70
N ALA A 29 3.12 -8.47 -10.27
CA ALA A 29 3.68 -9.48 -11.16
C ALA A 29 2.60 -10.13 -12.04
N LEU A 30 1.43 -10.44 -11.47
CA LEU A 30 0.30 -10.98 -12.24
C LEU A 30 -0.23 -9.95 -13.25
N PHE A 31 -0.54 -8.73 -12.79
CA PHE A 31 -1.13 -7.70 -13.63
C PHE A 31 -0.18 -7.22 -14.73
N HIS A 32 1.06 -6.88 -14.37
CA HIS A 32 2.07 -6.45 -15.33
C HIS A 32 2.62 -7.61 -16.17
N GLY A 33 2.52 -8.85 -15.69
CA GLY A 33 2.85 -10.04 -16.45
C GLY A 33 1.88 -10.27 -17.60
N ILE A 34 0.58 -10.31 -17.32
CA ILE A 34 -0.48 -10.44 -18.33
C ILE A 34 -0.41 -9.27 -19.32
N LYS A 35 -0.26 -8.04 -18.82
CA LYS A 35 -0.16 -6.85 -19.67
C LYS A 35 1.11 -6.86 -20.53
N GLY A 36 2.24 -7.25 -19.97
CA GLY A 36 3.52 -7.38 -20.67
C GLY A 36 3.48 -8.46 -21.76
N PHE A 37 2.79 -9.57 -21.51
CA PHE A 37 2.60 -10.62 -22.50
C PHE A 37 1.68 -10.18 -23.65
N ARG A 38 0.59 -9.46 -23.35
CA ARG A 38 -0.38 -8.98 -24.36
C ARG A 38 0.17 -7.84 -25.21
N ASN A 39 1.01 -6.98 -24.65
CA ASN A 39 1.53 -5.77 -25.34
C ASN A 39 2.88 -6.00 -26.04
N ALA A 40 3.46 -7.21 -25.94
CA ALA A 40 4.74 -7.53 -26.55
C ALA A 40 4.60 -7.99 -28.03
N PRO A 41 5.62 -7.70 -28.88
CA PRO A 41 5.60 -8.03 -30.30
C PRO A 41 5.49 -9.53 -30.57
N SER A 42 4.97 -9.88 -31.75
CA SER A 42 4.72 -11.25 -32.21
C SER A 42 5.95 -12.15 -32.08
N GLY A 43 5.79 -13.31 -31.44
CA GLY A 43 6.83 -14.31 -31.19
C GLY A 43 6.86 -14.76 -29.73
N MET A 44 6.76 -16.07 -29.48
CA MET A 44 6.64 -16.62 -28.12
C MET A 44 7.83 -16.23 -27.22
N ASN A 45 9.06 -16.33 -27.72
CA ASN A 45 10.27 -15.91 -27.01
C ASN A 45 10.30 -14.40 -26.69
N ARG A 46 9.85 -13.55 -27.63
CA ARG A 46 9.79 -12.09 -27.42
C ARG A 46 8.69 -11.68 -26.45
N ARG A 47 7.57 -12.41 -26.42
CA ARG A 47 6.49 -12.20 -25.45
C ARG A 47 6.91 -12.56 -24.02
N PHE A 48 7.61 -13.68 -23.83
CA PHE A 48 8.16 -14.02 -22.51
C PHE A 48 9.23 -13.02 -22.05
N LEU A 49 10.08 -12.54 -22.97
CA LEU A 49 11.05 -11.48 -22.65
C LEU A 49 10.36 -10.15 -22.29
N GLY A 50 9.31 -9.77 -23.03
CA GLY A 50 8.48 -8.59 -22.75
C GLY A 50 7.72 -8.67 -21.43
N MET A 51 7.20 -9.86 -21.10
CA MET A 51 6.57 -10.14 -19.81
C MET A 51 7.56 -9.97 -18.66
N THR A 52 8.71 -10.65 -18.73
CA THR A 52 9.72 -10.62 -17.65
C THR A 52 10.32 -9.23 -17.46
N THR A 53 10.58 -8.47 -18.52
CA THR A 53 11.07 -7.09 -18.40
C THR A 53 10.03 -6.17 -17.78
N THR A 54 8.75 -6.32 -18.14
CA THR A 54 7.67 -5.48 -17.59
C THR A 54 7.43 -5.78 -16.12
N ILE A 55 7.45 -7.05 -15.73
CA ILE A 55 7.35 -7.47 -14.32
C ILE A 55 8.51 -6.86 -13.52
N LYS A 56 9.75 -7.04 -13.98
CA LYS A 56 10.94 -6.53 -13.28
C LYS A 56 10.93 -5.01 -13.12
N GLN A 57 10.45 -4.27 -14.11
CA GLN A 57 10.44 -2.81 -14.07
C GLN A 57 9.25 -2.22 -13.30
N LYS A 58 8.08 -2.86 -13.32
CA LYS A 58 6.83 -2.26 -12.82
C LYS A 58 6.32 -2.88 -11.52
N SER A 59 6.48 -4.18 -11.32
CA SER A 59 6.05 -4.86 -10.10
C SER A 59 6.68 -4.28 -8.82
N PRO A 60 8.02 -4.04 -8.72
CA PRO A 60 8.60 -3.47 -7.49
C PRO A 60 8.15 -2.03 -7.22
N ILE A 61 7.83 -1.25 -8.26
CA ILE A 61 7.30 0.11 -8.08
C ILE A 61 5.91 0.06 -7.44
N LEU A 62 5.05 -0.83 -7.93
CA LEU A 62 3.72 -1.03 -7.34
C LEU A 62 3.83 -1.52 -5.90
N ALA A 63 4.67 -2.52 -5.65
CA ALA A 63 4.95 -3.04 -4.33
C ALA A 63 5.46 -1.97 -3.36
N GLY A 64 6.39 -1.12 -3.81
CA GLY A 64 6.90 0.00 -3.02
C GLY A 64 5.80 1.00 -2.65
N ASN A 65 4.89 1.31 -3.57
CA ASN A 65 3.75 2.19 -3.27
C ASN A 65 2.81 1.59 -2.21
N PHE A 66 2.53 0.29 -2.29
CA PHE A 66 1.73 -0.41 -1.27
C PHE A 66 2.46 -0.47 0.08
N ALA A 67 3.76 -0.73 0.08
CA ALA A 67 4.58 -0.75 1.28
C ALA A 67 4.60 0.61 2.00
N VAL A 68 4.80 1.71 1.25
CA VAL A 68 4.77 3.07 1.81
C VAL A 68 3.38 3.40 2.36
N TRP A 69 2.31 2.98 1.67
CA TRP A 69 0.95 3.17 2.16
C TRP A 69 0.69 2.42 3.47
N GLY A 70 1.06 1.13 3.55
CA GLY A 70 0.93 0.33 4.76
C GLY A 70 1.77 0.88 5.92
N ALA A 71 3.02 1.27 5.66
CA ALA A 71 3.89 1.86 6.66
C ALA A 71 3.37 3.22 7.18
N MET A 72 2.85 4.09 6.30
CA MET A 72 2.23 5.35 6.72
C MET A 72 0.98 5.13 7.56
N PHE A 73 0.13 4.18 7.17
CA PHE A 73 -1.08 3.86 7.93
C PHE A 73 -0.72 3.44 9.36
N SER A 74 0.21 2.49 9.49
CA SER A 74 0.56 1.92 10.79
C SER A 74 1.38 2.88 11.66
N THR A 75 2.22 3.73 11.07
CA THR A 75 2.93 4.78 11.81
C THR A 75 1.96 5.82 12.40
N ILE A 76 0.97 6.26 11.62
CA ILE A 76 -0.03 7.22 12.10
C ILE A 76 -0.91 6.58 13.18
N ASP A 77 -1.35 5.34 12.97
CA ASP A 77 -2.18 4.63 13.97
C ASP A 77 -1.41 4.39 15.29
N CYS A 78 -0.14 3.94 15.22
CA CYS A 78 0.74 3.83 16.39
C CYS A 78 0.91 5.18 17.12
N SER A 79 1.06 6.29 16.39
CA SER A 79 1.20 7.63 16.99
C SER A 79 -0.09 8.10 17.68
N LEU A 80 -1.26 7.81 17.10
CA LEU A 80 -2.56 8.17 17.66
C LEU A 80 -2.86 7.36 18.93
N VAL A 81 -2.55 6.07 18.94
CA VAL A 81 -2.68 5.21 20.13
C VAL A 81 -1.75 5.70 21.24
N TYR A 82 -0.51 6.08 20.92
CA TYR A 82 0.43 6.64 21.90
C TYR A 82 -0.07 7.94 22.54
N VAL A 83 -0.63 8.85 21.75
CA VAL A 83 -1.12 10.16 22.22
C VAL A 83 -2.45 10.04 22.97
N ARG A 84 -3.41 9.26 22.45
CA ARG A 84 -4.77 9.20 23.01
C ARG A 84 -4.94 8.12 24.07
N LYS A 85 -4.03 7.15 24.16
CA LYS A 85 -4.10 5.97 25.05
C LYS A 85 -5.46 5.26 25.00
N LYS A 86 -6.17 5.39 23.89
CA LYS A 86 -7.48 4.81 23.61
C LYS A 86 -7.46 4.21 22.22
N GLU A 87 -8.00 3.01 22.12
CA GLU A 87 -8.16 2.28 20.88
C GLU A 87 -9.61 2.40 20.41
N ASP A 88 -9.89 3.44 19.61
CA ASP A 88 -11.20 3.67 19.02
C ASP A 88 -11.16 3.42 17.50
N PRO A 89 -12.26 2.96 16.87
CA PRO A 89 -12.37 2.85 15.40
C PRO A 89 -12.03 4.16 14.66
N TRP A 90 -12.23 5.29 15.35
CA TRP A 90 -11.84 6.62 14.88
C TRP A 90 -10.35 6.76 14.58
N ASN A 91 -9.45 6.06 15.30
CA ASN A 91 -8.02 6.10 15.00
C ASN A 91 -7.72 5.49 13.62
N SER A 92 -8.45 4.45 13.24
CA SER A 92 -8.32 3.81 11.92
C SER A 92 -8.89 4.64 10.77
N ILE A 93 -9.98 5.40 11.01
CA ILE A 93 -10.55 6.34 10.04
C ILE A 93 -9.60 7.54 9.84
N ILE A 94 -9.11 8.11 10.95
CA ILE A 94 -8.20 9.26 10.92
C ILE A 94 -6.86 8.88 10.30
N SER A 95 -6.30 7.72 10.63
CA SER A 95 -5.05 7.24 10.03
C SER A 95 -5.22 6.92 8.54
N GLY A 96 -6.37 6.39 8.12
CA GLY A 96 -6.71 6.18 6.71
C GLY A 96 -6.81 7.49 5.93
N ALA A 97 -7.54 8.47 6.47
CA ALA A 97 -7.68 9.80 5.87
C ALA A 97 -6.35 10.57 5.83
N ALA A 98 -5.55 10.52 6.90
CA ALA A 98 -4.25 11.16 6.99
C ALA A 98 -3.23 10.51 6.04
N THR A 99 -3.20 9.18 5.96
CA THR A 99 -2.34 8.45 5.01
C THR A 99 -2.71 8.79 3.58
N GLY A 100 -4.00 8.74 3.24
CA GLY A 100 -4.52 9.11 1.92
C GLY A 100 -4.21 10.56 1.57
N GLY A 101 -4.37 11.48 2.53
CA GLY A 101 -4.04 12.90 2.36
C GLY A 101 -2.54 13.13 2.13
N ILE A 102 -1.66 12.56 2.96
CA ILE A 102 -0.21 12.77 2.85
C ILE A 102 0.35 12.17 1.55
N LEU A 103 -0.12 10.99 1.15
CA LEU A 103 0.32 10.35 -0.08
C LEU A 103 -0.15 11.09 -1.33
N ALA A 104 -1.37 11.62 -1.30
CA ALA A 104 -1.95 12.36 -2.43
C ALA A 104 -1.60 13.85 -2.43
N ALA A 105 -0.98 14.39 -1.37
CA ALA A 105 -0.46 15.76 -1.34
C ALA A 105 0.48 16.06 -2.51
N ARG A 106 1.26 15.06 -2.96
CA ARG A 106 2.17 15.19 -4.11
C ARG A 106 1.46 15.29 -5.47
N ASN A 107 0.21 14.84 -5.56
CA ASN A 107 -0.58 14.78 -6.80
C ASN A 107 -1.61 15.92 -6.91
N GLY A 108 -1.57 16.88 -5.97
CA GLY A 108 -2.42 18.06 -5.95
C GLY A 108 -3.61 17.97 -4.98
N VAL A 109 -4.13 19.13 -4.59
CA VAL A 109 -5.26 19.31 -3.65
C VAL A 109 -6.53 18.49 -4.02
N PRO A 110 -6.96 18.37 -5.29
CA PRO A 110 -8.13 17.55 -5.63
C PRO A 110 -7.88 16.05 -5.46
N ALA A 111 -6.67 15.57 -5.76
CA ALA A 111 -6.29 14.17 -5.52
C ALA A 111 -6.19 13.87 -4.02
N MET A 112 -5.75 14.86 -3.23
CA MET A 112 -5.68 14.83 -1.77
C MET A 112 -7.06 14.69 -1.13
N ALA A 113 -8.04 15.51 -1.54
CA ALA A 113 -9.41 15.43 -1.05
C ALA A 113 -10.11 14.13 -1.44
N GLY A 114 -9.92 13.66 -2.69
CA GLY A 114 -10.49 12.39 -3.15
C GLY A 114 -9.93 11.18 -2.41
N SER A 115 -8.61 11.16 -2.18
CA SER A 115 -7.95 10.05 -1.46
C SER A 115 -8.28 10.05 0.03
N ALA A 116 -8.43 11.23 0.65
CA ALA A 116 -8.86 11.35 2.04
C ALA A 116 -10.33 10.94 2.23
N LEU A 117 -11.23 11.29 1.30
CA LEU A 117 -12.64 10.88 1.34
C LEU A 117 -12.81 9.37 1.13
N ILE A 118 -12.09 8.78 0.18
CA ILE A 118 -12.12 7.34 -0.08
C ILE A 118 -11.49 6.58 1.10
N GLY A 119 -10.34 7.07 1.61
CA GLY A 119 -9.66 6.48 2.76
C GLY A 119 -10.45 6.60 4.07
N GLY A 120 -11.29 7.63 4.22
CA GLY A 120 -12.16 7.83 5.38
C GLY A 120 -13.54 7.17 5.29
N LYS A 121 -14.03 6.81 4.09
CA LYS A 121 -15.31 6.10 3.90
C LYS A 121 -15.20 4.58 3.87
N LEU A 122 -14.02 4.03 3.59
CA LEU A 122 -13.81 2.58 3.40
C LEU A 122 -13.47 1.80 4.68
N LYS A 123 -13.57 2.41 5.86
CA LYS A 123 -13.29 1.81 7.16
C LYS A 123 -14.40 2.11 8.15
#